data_AF-A0A6A5E6S0-F1
#
_entry.id   AF-A0A6A5E6S0-F1
#
_cell.length_a   1.000
_cell.length_b   1.000
_cell.length_c   1.000
_cell.angle_alpha   90.00
_cell.angle_beta   90.00
_cell.angle_gamma   90.00
#
_symmetry.space_group_name_H-M   'P 1'
#
loop_
_entity.id
_entity.type
_entity.pdbx_description
1 polymer ?
#
loop_
_entity_poly.entity_id
_entity_poly.type
_entity_poly.pdbx_seq_one_letter_code
_entity_poly.pdbx_strand_id
1 'polypeptide(L)'
;MSKSCPELLREAANLIEEALSRSPTAPAAPVAPAAQSQQIPATQSRTPVQVIPCITCQKEVPFSEMKLHRLSCNGTPMQESEREQEGGQSEENDSETALVSDSVPVRPETSAESAVVPTVIVNEELDCTETDSECKLIKEPTQAAKVFKENLLREHATGKPLRMKMDVRDSEEDRERELLLFYKQQQEWACPLHCTLVGDVAIGEGVMRYFMTTIISKLQFGFSLDLGGMGRTLLFEGEPDHLVPAASEALIESNLFRVAGRMLAHTFLHDGPHVTGLSPAVIHVLFNGDPEMATVVTEDCPDLHIRSIIELVIGRTMRQIKQLRKGLKDVMVWPLLASRPDVVPLLFPKMAEMQFTPQMLLEKITWPVEDSDDEDFDLDTTCRITGFLRMFIETASSGTLAQLLTFWVGWEMLPPELRVEISGGTLPTSSTCFETLKLPAHFKIYMDFEKALVAAIKSTGFGLV
;
A
#
# COMPACT_ATOMS: atom_id res chain seq x y z
N MET A 1 -18.09 -28.99 5.11
CA MET A 1 -17.08 -29.06 4.01
C MET A 1 -16.98 -27.67 3.43
N SER A 2 -15.84 -26.99 3.63
CA SER A 2 -15.62 -25.60 3.20
C SER A 2 -15.32 -25.59 1.70
N LYS A 3 -16.04 -24.79 0.92
CA LYS A 3 -15.74 -24.58 -0.50
C LYS A 3 -14.43 -23.81 -0.62
N SER A 4 -13.55 -24.25 -1.51
CA SER A 4 -12.29 -23.55 -1.78
C SER A 4 -12.54 -22.20 -2.47
N CYS A 5 -11.66 -21.22 -2.24
CA CYS A 5 -11.76 -19.85 -2.80
C CYS A 5 -12.06 -19.79 -4.31
N PRO A 6 -11.50 -20.67 -5.17
CA PRO A 6 -11.84 -20.71 -6.60
C PRO A 6 -13.30 -21.05 -6.89
N GLU A 7 -13.93 -21.88 -6.05
CA GLU A 7 -15.34 -22.25 -6.24
C GLU A 7 -16.29 -21.12 -5.88
N LEU A 8 -15.95 -20.32 -4.86
CA LEU A 8 -16.73 -19.14 -4.47
C LEU A 8 -16.68 -18.05 -5.53
N LEU A 9 -15.52 -17.84 -6.17
CA LEU A 9 -15.37 -16.89 -7.28
C LEU A 9 -16.15 -17.32 -8.52
N ARG A 10 -16.18 -18.62 -8.82
CA ARG A 10 -16.98 -19.17 -9.93
C ARG A 10 -18.49 -19.06 -9.66
N GLU A 11 -18.90 -19.27 -8.42
CA GLU A 11 -20.30 -19.12 -8.00
C GLU A 11 -20.75 -17.65 -8.04
N ALA A 12 -19.87 -16.71 -7.65
CA ALA A 12 -20.11 -15.28 -7.79
C ALA A 12 -20.22 -14.83 -9.26
N ALA A 13 -19.36 -15.34 -10.15
CA ALA A 13 -19.41 -15.04 -11.58
C ALA A 13 -20.73 -15.51 -12.23
N ASN A 14 -21.19 -16.72 -11.88
CA ASN A 14 -22.45 -17.27 -12.40
C ASN A 14 -23.68 -16.48 -11.93
N LEU A 15 -23.67 -16.00 -10.68
CA LEU A 15 -24.75 -15.15 -10.15
C LEU A 15 -24.80 -13.77 -10.84
N ILE A 16 -23.65 -13.26 -11.28
CA ILE A 16 -23.56 -12.01 -12.03
C ILE A 16 -24.10 -12.19 -13.46
N GLU A 17 -23.75 -13.29 -14.15
CA GLU A 17 -24.33 -13.60 -15.47
C GLU A 17 -25.85 -13.79 -15.40
N GLU A 18 -26.34 -14.50 -14.38
CA GLU A 18 -27.77 -14.73 -14.22
C GLU A 18 -28.54 -13.41 -13.95
N ALA A 19 -27.94 -12.48 -13.19
CA ALA A 19 -28.50 -11.15 -12.96
C ALA A 19 -28.53 -10.28 -14.22
N LEU A 20 -27.53 -10.40 -15.10
CA LEU A 20 -27.47 -9.67 -16.38
C LEU A 20 -28.47 -10.22 -17.40
N SER A 21 -28.78 -11.52 -17.36
CA SER A 21 -29.75 -12.16 -18.27
C SER A 21 -31.22 -11.80 -18.01
N ARG A 22 -31.54 -11.20 -16.85
CA ARG A 22 -32.92 -10.95 -16.39
C ARG A 22 -33.42 -9.51 -16.55
N SER A 23 -32.74 -8.63 -17.28
CA SER A 23 -33.25 -7.26 -17.49
C SER A 23 -34.51 -7.25 -18.38
N PRO A 24 -35.62 -6.62 -17.97
CA PRO A 24 -36.82 -6.50 -18.80
C PRO A 24 -36.64 -5.38 -19.83
N THR A 25 -37.02 -5.68 -21.08
CA THR A 25 -37.09 -4.72 -22.20
C THR A 25 -38.01 -3.53 -21.86
N ALA A 26 -37.48 -2.32 -21.94
CA ALA A 26 -38.24 -1.08 -21.76
C ALA A 26 -39.17 -0.80 -22.96
N PRO A 27 -40.40 -0.29 -22.77
CA PRO A 27 -41.28 0.06 -23.87
C PRO A 27 -40.91 1.43 -24.47
N ALA A 28 -41.16 1.58 -25.77
CA ALA A 28 -40.85 2.76 -26.57
C ALA A 28 -41.55 4.04 -26.07
N ALA A 29 -40.82 5.15 -26.08
CA ALA A 29 -41.29 6.49 -25.72
C ALA A 29 -42.19 7.10 -26.81
N PRO A 30 -43.21 7.92 -26.45
CA PRO A 30 -43.97 8.69 -27.42
C PRO A 30 -43.27 10.01 -27.76
N VAL A 31 -43.31 10.36 -29.04
CA VAL A 31 -42.79 11.60 -29.62
C VAL A 31 -43.79 12.75 -29.40
N ALA A 32 -43.31 13.89 -28.91
CA ALA A 32 -44.06 15.16 -28.86
C ALA A 32 -43.12 16.35 -29.20
N PRO A 33 -43.65 17.48 -29.72
CA PRO A 33 -43.00 18.24 -30.78
C PRO A 33 -42.16 19.43 -30.31
N ALA A 34 -41.36 19.91 -31.27
CA ALA A 34 -40.39 21.00 -31.16
C ALA A 34 -40.98 22.33 -30.65
N ALA A 35 -40.27 22.92 -29.69
CA ALA A 35 -40.44 24.31 -29.28
C ALA A 35 -39.06 24.99 -29.15
N GLN A 36 -39.07 26.28 -29.46
CA GLN A 36 -37.99 27.10 -29.99
C GLN A 36 -36.88 27.49 -29.01
N SER A 37 -35.73 27.79 -29.61
CA SER A 37 -34.47 28.25 -29.06
C SER A 37 -34.60 29.47 -28.14
N GLN A 38 -34.13 29.33 -26.89
CA GLN A 38 -33.60 30.44 -26.09
C GLN A 38 -32.26 30.01 -25.51
N GLN A 39 -31.21 30.76 -25.88
CA GLN A 39 -29.84 30.58 -25.41
C GLN A 39 -29.76 30.90 -23.91
N ILE A 40 -29.25 29.94 -23.13
CA ILE A 40 -28.77 30.14 -21.76
C ILE A 40 -27.28 29.75 -21.77
N PRO A 41 -26.37 30.53 -21.15
CA PRO A 41 -24.93 30.32 -21.30
C PRO A 41 -24.49 29.02 -20.62
N ALA A 42 -23.79 28.17 -21.37
CA ALA A 42 -23.07 27.04 -20.80
C ALA A 42 -21.89 27.54 -19.98
N THR A 43 -22.01 27.52 -18.65
CA THR A 43 -20.84 27.46 -17.78
C THR A 43 -20.17 26.11 -17.99
N GLN A 44 -19.13 26.11 -18.84
CA GLN A 44 -18.19 25.00 -18.96
C GLN A 44 -17.57 24.79 -17.57
N SER A 45 -17.85 23.66 -16.94
CA SER A 45 -17.00 23.11 -15.89
C SER A 45 -15.69 22.69 -16.55
N ARG A 46 -14.77 23.65 -16.74
CA ARG A 46 -13.37 23.37 -17.05
C ARG A 46 -12.80 22.65 -15.83
N THR A 47 -12.67 21.33 -15.91
CA THR A 47 -11.59 20.66 -15.19
C THR A 47 -10.30 21.39 -15.53
N PRO A 48 -9.52 21.88 -14.54
CA PRO A 48 -8.25 22.52 -14.84
C PRO A 48 -7.39 21.51 -15.59
N VAL A 49 -7.05 21.82 -16.84
CA VAL A 49 -6.08 21.04 -17.60
C VAL A 49 -4.78 21.13 -16.83
N GLN A 50 -4.38 20.04 -16.18
CA GLN A 50 -3.15 19.99 -15.41
C GLN A 50 -1.97 20.15 -16.36
N VAL A 51 -1.24 21.26 -16.19
CA VAL A 51 -0.06 21.61 -16.96
C VAL A 51 1.19 21.30 -16.15
N ILE A 52 2.20 20.75 -16.81
CA ILE A 52 3.51 20.45 -16.22
C ILE A 52 4.59 21.20 -17.02
N PRO A 53 5.61 21.78 -16.39
CA PRO A 53 6.71 22.40 -17.11
C PRO A 53 7.52 21.36 -17.88
N CYS A 54 7.76 21.63 -19.17
CA CYS A 54 8.65 20.84 -20.00
C CYS A 54 10.08 20.95 -19.47
N ILE A 55 10.68 19.84 -19.08
CA ILE A 55 12.04 19.80 -18.51
C ILE A 55 13.15 20.27 -19.46
N THR A 56 12.87 20.41 -20.76
CA THR A 56 13.83 20.88 -21.78
C THR A 56 13.71 22.38 -22.05
N CYS A 57 12.50 22.95 -22.08
CA CYS A 57 12.28 24.36 -22.45
C CYS A 57 11.51 25.18 -21.39
N GLN A 58 11.18 24.56 -20.26
CA GLN A 58 10.40 25.09 -19.13
C GLN A 58 9.01 25.66 -19.45
N LYS A 59 8.49 25.45 -20.66
CA LYS A 59 7.11 25.82 -21.00
C LYS A 59 6.11 24.91 -20.28
N GLU A 60 5.07 25.49 -19.70
CA GLU A 60 3.93 24.74 -19.18
C GLU A 60 3.16 24.08 -20.33
N VAL A 61 3.04 22.76 -20.29
CA VAL A 61 2.38 21.96 -21.32
C VAL A 61 1.39 21.02 -20.63
N PRO A 62 0.16 20.85 -21.15
CA PRO A 62 -0.76 19.83 -20.65
C PRO A 62 -0.08 18.46 -20.58
N PHE A 63 -0.27 17.73 -19.48
CA PHE A 63 0.33 16.39 -19.33
C PHE A 63 0.05 15.48 -20.53
N SER A 64 -1.19 15.51 -21.05
CA SER A 64 -1.64 14.78 -22.23
C SER A 64 -0.89 15.13 -23.52
N GLU A 65 -0.37 16.36 -23.62
CA GLU A 65 0.30 16.90 -24.81
C GLU A 65 1.83 16.94 -24.70
N MET A 66 2.38 16.66 -23.51
CA MET A 66 3.84 16.69 -23.25
C MET A 66 4.63 15.81 -24.22
N LYS A 67 4.04 14.69 -24.65
CA LYS A 67 4.63 13.78 -25.65
C LYS A 67 4.79 14.44 -27.02
N LEU A 68 3.73 15.08 -27.53
CA LEU A 68 3.74 15.80 -28.81
C LEU A 68 4.65 17.03 -28.75
N HIS A 69 4.62 17.74 -27.63
CA HIS A 69 5.48 18.89 -27.39
C HIS A 69 6.96 18.51 -27.53
N ARG A 70 7.41 17.41 -26.91
CA ARG A 70 8.81 16.98 -26.97
C ARG A 70 9.34 16.65 -28.37
N LEU A 71 8.49 16.10 -29.24
CA LEU A 71 8.87 15.82 -30.64
C LEU A 71 9.21 17.08 -31.44
N SER A 72 8.81 18.26 -30.96
CA SER A 72 8.99 19.57 -31.61
C SER A 72 9.67 20.60 -30.70
N CYS A 73 10.20 20.17 -29.55
CA CYS A 73 10.75 21.05 -28.54
C CYS A 73 12.16 21.50 -28.94
N ASN A 74 12.26 22.70 -29.51
CA ASN A 74 13.53 23.32 -29.93
C ASN A 74 14.32 23.99 -28.78
N GLY A 75 14.11 23.58 -27.53
CA GLY A 75 14.82 24.16 -26.39
C GLY A 75 16.29 23.74 -26.40
N THR A 76 17.22 24.69 -26.53
CA THR A 76 18.63 24.48 -26.21
C THR A 76 18.82 24.47 -24.69
N PRO A 77 19.75 23.66 -24.14
CA PRO A 77 20.13 23.76 -22.74
C PRO A 77 20.55 25.20 -22.44
N MET A 78 20.04 25.80 -21.35
CA MET A 78 20.24 27.21 -21.00
C MET A 78 21.66 27.69 -21.30
N GLN A 79 21.77 28.68 -22.21
CA GLN A 79 22.83 29.67 -22.15
C GLN A 79 22.43 30.66 -21.06
N GLU A 80 23.08 30.60 -19.91
CA GLU A 80 23.17 31.76 -19.04
C GLU A 80 24.20 32.70 -19.65
N SER A 81 23.72 33.76 -20.29
CA SER A 81 24.52 34.94 -20.56
C SER A 81 23.71 36.16 -20.13
N GLU A 82 24.06 36.70 -18.97
CA GLU A 82 24.21 38.14 -18.78
C GLU A 82 24.93 38.44 -17.44
N ARG A 83 26.05 39.17 -17.58
CA ARG A 83 26.94 39.79 -16.55
C ARG A 83 28.00 38.82 -15.99
N GLU A 84 29.32 39.03 -16.13
CA GLU A 84 30.11 40.24 -16.38
C GLU A 84 31.30 39.91 -17.29
N GLN A 85 31.57 40.82 -18.23
CA GLN A 85 32.78 40.89 -19.04
C GLN A 85 33.82 41.68 -18.25
N GLU A 86 35.01 41.11 -18.00
CA GLU A 86 36.27 41.86 -18.01
C GLU A 86 37.48 40.89 -18.11
N GLY A 87 38.25 41.02 -19.19
CA GLY A 87 39.71 40.77 -19.15
C GLY A 87 40.31 39.58 -19.93
N GLY A 88 40.95 39.88 -21.07
CA GLY A 88 42.24 39.30 -21.53
C GLY A 88 42.21 37.91 -22.19
N GLN A 89 42.29 37.80 -23.52
CA GLN A 89 43.51 37.71 -24.36
C GLN A 89 44.19 36.32 -24.38
N SER A 90 44.20 35.73 -25.59
CA SER A 90 45.23 34.89 -26.26
C SER A 90 45.71 33.61 -25.54
N GLU A 91 45.92 32.46 -26.17
CA GLU A 91 46.77 32.21 -27.34
C GLU A 91 46.40 30.89 -28.06
N GLU A 92 46.81 30.85 -29.32
CA GLU A 92 46.90 29.69 -30.22
C GLU A 92 47.81 28.59 -29.65
N ASN A 93 47.51 27.31 -29.90
CA ASN A 93 48.35 26.53 -30.81
C ASN A 93 47.84 25.11 -31.05
N ASP A 94 47.97 24.75 -32.33
CA ASP A 94 47.87 23.44 -32.95
C ASP A 94 48.71 22.37 -32.26
N SER A 95 48.29 21.10 -32.41
CA SER A 95 49.15 20.10 -33.09
C SER A 95 48.43 18.76 -33.29
N GLU A 96 48.66 18.26 -34.50
CA GLU A 96 48.08 17.11 -35.18
C GLU A 96 48.52 15.71 -34.68
N THR A 97 47.57 14.77 -34.83
CA THR A 97 47.66 13.40 -35.40
C THR A 97 48.77 12.39 -35.01
N ALA A 98 48.33 11.17 -34.67
CA ALA A 98 48.58 9.88 -35.38
C ALA A 98 48.05 8.71 -34.50
N LEU A 99 47.08 7.86 -34.90
CA LEU A 99 47.20 6.69 -35.82
C LEU A 99 48.38 5.77 -35.42
N VAL A 100 48.29 4.46 -35.14
CA VAL A 100 47.46 3.33 -35.62
C VAL A 100 47.66 2.13 -34.64
N SER A 101 46.77 1.13 -34.74
CA SER A 101 47.06 -0.33 -34.67
C SER A 101 46.54 -1.12 -33.45
N ASP A 102 45.26 -1.48 -33.55
CA ASP A 102 44.77 -2.84 -33.80
C ASP A 102 45.66 -4.03 -33.36
N SER A 103 45.12 -4.89 -32.49
CA SER A 103 45.34 -6.35 -32.43
C SER A 103 44.48 -6.99 -31.34
N VAL A 104 43.33 -7.54 -31.74
CA VAL A 104 42.65 -8.71 -31.14
C VAL A 104 43.49 -9.95 -31.58
N PRO A 105 43.72 -11.04 -30.80
CA PRO A 105 42.63 -11.98 -30.50
C PRO A 105 42.75 -12.89 -29.25
N VAL A 106 41.67 -13.68 -29.09
CA VAL A 106 41.62 -15.08 -28.59
C VAL A 106 40.88 -15.30 -27.26
N ARG A 107 39.66 -15.85 -27.39
CA ARG A 107 38.93 -16.68 -26.40
C ARG A 107 39.71 -17.97 -26.09
N PRO A 108 39.44 -18.62 -24.95
CA PRO A 108 38.70 -19.87 -25.09
C PRO A 108 37.54 -20.01 -24.10
N GLU A 109 36.55 -20.77 -24.56
CA GLU A 109 35.39 -21.28 -23.86
C GLU A 109 35.79 -22.28 -22.76
N THR A 110 34.98 -22.45 -21.71
CA THR A 110 34.19 -23.68 -21.48
C THR A 110 33.52 -23.73 -20.10
N SER A 111 32.40 -24.47 -20.08
CA SER A 111 31.79 -25.21 -18.97
C SER A 111 30.69 -24.55 -18.13
N ALA A 112 29.49 -25.08 -18.38
CA ALA A 112 28.32 -25.10 -17.55
C ALA A 112 28.55 -25.93 -16.28
N GLU A 113 28.04 -25.46 -15.15
CA GLU A 113 27.53 -26.34 -14.10
C GLU A 113 26.44 -25.63 -13.29
N SER A 114 25.38 -26.38 -13.05
CA SER A 114 24.11 -26.00 -12.43
C SER A 114 24.28 -25.80 -10.92
N ALA A 115 23.72 -24.71 -10.37
CA ALA A 115 23.54 -24.57 -8.93
C ALA A 115 22.21 -23.87 -8.60
N VAL A 116 21.26 -24.71 -8.16
CA VAL A 116 20.23 -24.53 -7.13
C VAL A 116 19.92 -23.08 -6.72
N VAL A 117 18.67 -22.69 -6.99
CA VAL A 117 18.00 -21.49 -6.49
C VAL A 117 17.74 -21.61 -4.97
N PRO A 118 18.15 -20.63 -4.15
CA PRO A 118 17.50 -20.38 -2.87
C PRO A 118 16.56 -19.18 -3.00
N THR A 119 15.30 -19.41 -2.66
CA THR A 119 14.32 -18.38 -2.33
C THR A 119 14.86 -17.57 -1.15
N VAL A 120 15.14 -16.28 -1.35
CA VAL A 120 15.55 -15.37 -0.28
C VAL A 120 14.45 -14.33 -0.07
N ILE A 121 13.81 -14.44 1.09
CA ILE A 121 13.06 -13.36 1.74
C ILE A 121 14.11 -12.32 2.12
N VAL A 122 14.10 -11.17 1.46
CA VAL A 122 15.06 -10.09 1.74
C VAL A 122 14.44 -9.14 2.75
N ASN A 123 14.66 -9.42 4.04
CA ASN A 123 14.81 -8.35 5.03
C ASN A 123 16.32 -8.03 5.04
N GLU A 124 16.74 -7.03 4.27
CA GLU A 124 18.07 -6.45 4.42
C GLU A 124 17.97 -5.26 5.37
N GLU A 125 18.42 -5.46 6.61
CA GLU A 125 18.82 -4.38 7.51
C GLU A 125 19.96 -3.60 6.84
N LEU A 126 19.76 -2.30 6.62
CA LEU A 126 20.79 -1.39 6.13
C LEU A 126 21.84 -1.14 7.22
N ASP A 127 23.10 -1.46 6.92
CA ASP A 127 24.25 -1.16 7.75
C ASP A 127 24.47 0.36 7.79
N CYS A 128 24.25 0.97 8.95
CA CYS A 128 24.31 2.43 9.12
C CYS A 128 25.76 2.88 9.31
N THR A 129 26.33 3.60 8.34
CA THR A 129 27.67 4.20 8.47
C THR A 129 27.64 5.46 9.36
N GLU A 130 28.81 5.92 9.84
CA GLU A 130 28.92 7.14 10.68
C GLU A 130 28.30 8.39 10.01
N THR A 131 28.25 8.43 8.68
CA THR A 131 27.66 9.53 7.88
C THR A 131 26.15 9.68 8.06
N ASP A 132 25.47 8.60 8.44
CA ASP A 132 24.03 8.56 8.67
C ASP A 132 23.64 9.34 9.94
N SER A 133 24.58 9.54 10.86
CA SER A 133 24.34 10.23 12.13
C SER A 133 24.30 11.77 12.01
N GLU A 134 25.04 12.37 11.09
CA GLU A 134 25.09 13.83 10.89
C GLU A 134 23.85 14.34 10.14
N CYS A 135 23.41 13.63 9.10
CA CYS A 135 22.22 14.00 8.34
C CYS A 135 20.93 13.89 9.17
N LYS A 136 20.86 12.92 10.09
CA LYS A 136 19.74 12.74 11.02
C LYS A 136 19.53 13.91 11.99
N LEU A 137 20.56 14.73 12.23
CA LEU A 137 20.50 15.87 13.15
C LEU A 137 20.10 17.19 12.45
N ILE A 138 20.14 17.23 11.11
CA ILE A 138 19.79 18.42 10.32
C ILE A 138 18.26 18.52 10.23
N LYS A 139 17.70 19.63 10.68
CA LYS A 139 16.24 19.86 10.68
C LYS A 139 15.67 20.19 9.30
N GLU A 140 16.45 20.81 8.42
CA GLU A 140 15.99 21.24 7.10
C GLU A 140 16.24 20.10 6.07
N PRO A 141 15.19 19.55 5.44
CA PRO A 141 15.32 18.37 4.58
C PRO A 141 16.24 18.56 3.38
N THR A 142 16.25 19.73 2.76
CA THR A 142 17.06 20.01 1.56
C THR A 142 18.55 20.00 1.90
N GLN A 143 18.92 20.55 3.04
CA GLN A 143 20.27 20.57 3.57
C GLN A 143 20.72 19.18 4.01
N ALA A 144 19.83 18.42 4.67
CA ALA A 144 20.11 17.03 5.03
C ALA A 144 20.40 16.19 3.77
N ALA A 145 19.55 16.31 2.75
CA ALA A 145 19.75 15.65 1.46
C ALA A 145 21.05 16.08 0.77
N LYS A 146 21.38 17.37 0.80
CA LYS A 146 22.62 17.90 0.21
C LYS A 146 23.86 17.31 0.88
N VAL A 147 23.93 17.35 2.21
CA VAL A 147 25.07 16.83 2.99
C VAL A 147 25.23 15.33 2.77
N PHE A 148 24.12 14.58 2.77
CA PHE A 148 24.13 13.15 2.49
C PHE A 148 24.76 12.83 1.13
N LYS A 149 24.29 13.50 0.07
CA LYS A 149 24.80 13.31 -1.29
C LYS A 149 26.28 13.65 -1.41
N GLU A 150 26.69 14.80 -0.89
CA GLU A 150 28.10 15.25 -0.95
C GLU A 150 29.03 14.30 -0.21
N ASN A 151 28.61 13.76 0.94
CA ASN A 151 29.40 12.78 1.69
C ASN A 151 29.51 11.46 0.94
N LEU A 152 28.39 10.93 0.45
CA LEU A 152 28.37 9.66 -0.29
C LEU A 152 29.21 9.76 -1.57
N LEU A 153 29.05 10.81 -2.38
CA LEU A 153 29.85 11.00 -3.59
C LEU A 153 31.34 11.16 -3.29
N ARG A 154 31.69 11.81 -2.17
CA ARG A 154 33.09 11.99 -1.75
C ARG A 154 33.73 10.68 -1.32
N GLU A 155 33.00 9.84 -0.59
CA GLU A 155 33.45 8.51 -0.15
C GLU A 155 33.80 7.62 -1.36
N HIS A 156 32.99 7.71 -2.42
CA HIS A 156 33.16 6.88 -3.62
C HIS A 156 33.91 7.58 -4.77
N ALA A 157 34.49 8.77 -4.54
CA ALA A 157 35.12 9.59 -5.59
C ALA A 157 36.32 8.92 -6.28
N THR A 158 37.03 8.02 -5.59
CA THR A 158 38.18 7.26 -6.12
C THR A 158 37.80 5.90 -6.68
N GLY A 159 36.52 5.53 -6.58
CA GLY A 159 36.00 4.27 -7.10
C GLY A 159 36.05 4.18 -8.63
N LYS A 160 35.75 2.99 -9.16
CA LYS A 160 35.76 2.75 -10.60
C LYS A 160 34.70 3.62 -11.28
N PRO A 161 35.07 4.54 -12.19
CA PRO A 161 34.10 5.43 -12.82
C PRO A 161 33.04 4.66 -13.59
N LEU A 162 31.79 5.08 -13.43
CA LEU A 162 30.66 4.56 -14.19
C LEU A 162 30.73 5.16 -15.60
N ARG A 163 30.71 4.31 -16.62
CA ARG A 163 30.85 4.77 -18.02
C ARG A 163 29.59 4.41 -18.78
N MET A 164 28.85 5.43 -19.18
CA MET A 164 27.69 5.28 -20.04
C MET A 164 27.99 5.89 -21.41
N LYS A 165 27.79 5.11 -22.46
CA LYS A 165 27.84 5.58 -23.84
C LYS A 165 26.44 5.47 -24.40
N MET A 166 26.06 6.44 -25.22
CA MET A 166 24.80 6.41 -25.96
C MET A 166 25.05 7.02 -27.33
N ASP A 167 24.81 6.26 -28.39
CA ASP A 167 24.92 6.79 -29.75
C ASP A 167 23.63 7.50 -30.14
N VAL A 168 23.73 8.78 -30.52
CA VAL A 168 22.54 9.56 -30.89
C VAL A 168 21.97 9.15 -32.25
N ARG A 169 22.76 8.43 -33.06
CA ARG A 169 22.37 7.95 -34.39
C ARG A 169 21.65 6.61 -34.32
N ASP A 170 21.75 5.92 -33.19
CA ASP A 170 21.04 4.66 -32.95
C ASP A 170 19.53 4.88 -32.86
N SER A 171 18.78 3.80 -33.11
CA SER A 171 17.34 3.81 -32.97
C SER A 171 16.94 4.13 -31.51
N GLU A 172 15.73 4.65 -31.31
CA GLU A 172 15.25 4.93 -29.95
C GLU A 172 15.24 3.68 -29.07
N GLU A 173 14.88 2.53 -29.64
CA GLU A 173 14.90 1.25 -28.95
C GLU A 173 16.32 0.80 -28.58
N ASP A 174 17.31 0.97 -29.44
CA ASP A 174 18.68 0.56 -29.13
C ASP A 174 19.26 1.40 -28.00
N ARG A 175 19.05 2.72 -28.02
CA ARG A 175 19.48 3.64 -26.95
C ARG A 175 18.83 3.30 -25.61
N GLU A 176 17.52 3.00 -25.62
CA GLU A 176 16.81 2.57 -24.43
C GLU A 176 17.29 1.20 -23.92
N ARG A 177 17.66 0.27 -24.82
CA ARG A 177 18.22 -1.03 -24.44
C ARG A 177 19.57 -0.86 -23.77
N GLU A 178 20.46 -0.02 -24.31
CA GLU A 178 21.74 0.31 -23.68
C GLU A 178 21.53 0.93 -22.29
N LEU A 179 20.58 1.85 -22.16
CA LEU A 179 20.22 2.47 -20.89
C LEU A 179 19.78 1.43 -19.85
N LEU A 180 18.88 0.52 -20.22
CA LEU A 180 18.42 -0.55 -19.34
C LEU A 180 19.57 -1.50 -18.97
N LEU A 181 20.42 -1.87 -19.94
CA LEU A 181 21.58 -2.73 -19.70
C LEU A 181 22.58 -2.09 -18.72
N PHE A 182 22.80 -0.78 -18.80
CA PHE A 182 23.63 -0.04 -17.86
C PHE A 182 23.09 -0.16 -16.43
N TYR A 183 21.79 0.12 -16.22
CA TYR A 183 21.18 0.07 -14.88
C TYR A 183 20.88 -1.33 -14.36
N LYS A 184 20.90 -2.37 -15.21
CA LYS A 184 20.80 -3.78 -14.77
C LYS A 184 22.07 -4.25 -14.07
N GLN A 185 23.22 -3.68 -14.39
CA GLN A 185 24.49 -4.06 -13.79
C GLN A 185 24.52 -3.80 -12.28
N GLN A 186 25.26 -4.60 -11.53
CA GLN A 186 25.61 -4.27 -10.16
C GLN A 186 26.79 -3.30 -10.19
N GLN A 187 26.60 -2.10 -9.66
CA GLN A 187 27.60 -1.03 -9.65
C GLN A 187 27.55 -0.30 -8.31
N GLU A 188 28.66 0.35 -7.98
CA GLU A 188 28.75 1.31 -6.89
C GLU A 188 28.25 2.66 -7.41
N TRP A 189 26.95 2.93 -7.25
CA TRP A 189 26.24 4.01 -7.95
C TRP A 189 26.67 5.44 -7.55
N ALA A 190 27.43 5.58 -6.46
CA ALA A 190 28.02 6.84 -6.04
C ALA A 190 29.38 7.15 -6.70
N CYS A 191 29.95 6.22 -7.48
CA CYS A 191 31.19 6.44 -8.22
C CYS A 191 31.03 7.54 -9.31
N PRO A 192 32.13 8.21 -9.73
CA PRO A 192 32.08 9.23 -10.77
C PRO A 192 31.47 8.74 -12.08
N LEU A 193 30.39 9.39 -12.53
CA LEU A 193 29.70 9.07 -13.78
C LEU A 193 30.29 9.85 -14.96
N HIS A 194 30.64 9.14 -16.02
CA HIS A 194 31.10 9.68 -17.28
C HIS A 194 30.16 9.24 -18.40
N CYS A 195 29.44 10.21 -18.95
CA CYS A 195 28.52 10.01 -20.07
C CYS A 195 29.15 10.51 -21.37
N THR A 196 28.96 9.76 -22.46
CA THR A 196 29.42 10.15 -23.81
C THR A 196 28.29 9.96 -24.81
N LEU A 197 27.98 11.02 -25.58
CA LEU A 197 27.07 10.95 -26.72
C LEU A 197 27.88 10.71 -27.99
N VAL A 198 27.79 9.49 -28.54
CA VAL A 198 28.49 9.16 -29.79
C VAL A 198 27.69 9.74 -30.96
N GLY A 199 28.38 10.38 -31.91
CA GLY A 199 27.73 11.09 -33.02
C GLY A 199 27.39 12.56 -32.70
N ASP A 200 27.70 13.03 -31.50
CA ASP A 200 27.63 14.42 -31.07
C ASP A 200 29.03 14.87 -30.57
N VAL A 201 29.36 16.15 -30.72
CA VAL A 201 30.62 16.74 -30.21
C VAL A 201 30.47 17.30 -28.79
N ALA A 202 29.26 17.20 -28.20
CA ALA A 202 28.98 17.66 -26.85
C ALA A 202 29.79 16.91 -25.77
N ILE A 203 30.40 17.66 -24.85
CA ILE A 203 31.15 17.15 -23.70
C ILE A 203 30.74 17.93 -22.45
N GLY A 204 30.83 17.29 -21.27
CA GLY A 204 30.62 17.92 -19.96
C GLY A 204 29.18 17.86 -19.46
N GLU A 205 28.82 18.80 -18.58
CA GLU A 205 27.54 18.84 -17.84
C GLU A 205 26.28 18.79 -18.72
N GLY A 206 26.35 19.30 -19.96
CA GLY A 206 25.23 19.21 -20.89
C GLY A 206 24.83 17.77 -21.24
N VAL A 207 25.83 16.89 -21.39
CA VAL A 207 25.61 15.47 -21.68
C VAL A 207 24.99 14.77 -20.47
N MET A 208 25.46 15.10 -19.27
CA MET A 208 24.92 14.56 -18.01
C MET A 208 23.44 14.95 -17.84
N ARG A 209 23.12 16.23 -18.02
CA ARG A 209 21.73 16.72 -17.96
C ARG A 209 20.85 16.00 -18.96
N TYR A 210 21.29 15.84 -20.21
CA TYR A 210 20.53 15.11 -21.22
C TYR A 210 20.26 13.65 -20.80
N PHE A 211 21.27 12.96 -20.29
CA PHE A 211 21.16 11.58 -19.83
C PHE A 211 20.14 11.44 -18.68
N MET A 212 20.29 12.24 -17.61
CA MET A 212 19.40 12.24 -16.45
C MET A 212 17.96 12.63 -16.82
N THR A 213 17.81 13.60 -17.71
CA THR A 213 16.52 14.01 -18.27
C THR A 213 15.86 12.86 -19.05
N THR A 214 16.65 12.11 -19.82
CA THR A 214 16.16 10.96 -20.60
C THR A 214 15.68 9.85 -19.68
N ILE A 215 16.42 9.54 -18.60
CA ILE A 215 16.02 8.53 -17.61
C ILE A 215 14.64 8.83 -17.02
N ILE A 216 14.47 10.03 -16.45
CA ILE A 216 13.21 10.42 -15.79
C ILE A 216 12.07 10.48 -16.79
N SER A 217 12.35 10.94 -18.01
CA SER A 217 11.40 10.90 -19.11
C SER A 217 10.90 9.47 -19.37
N LYS A 218 11.80 8.48 -19.45
CA LYS A 218 11.40 7.09 -19.73
C LYS A 218 10.66 6.45 -18.57
N LEU A 219 11.02 6.78 -17.32
CA LEU A 219 10.25 6.36 -16.15
C LEU A 219 8.84 6.93 -16.14
N GLN A 220 8.67 8.21 -16.50
CA GLN A 220 7.37 8.90 -16.41
C GLN A 220 6.44 8.65 -17.60
N PHE A 221 6.99 8.50 -18.81
CA PHE A 221 6.20 8.43 -20.05
C PHE A 221 6.34 7.10 -20.79
N GLY A 222 7.21 6.21 -20.32
CA GLY A 222 7.44 4.88 -20.87
C GLY A 222 8.67 4.76 -21.77
N PHE A 223 9.03 3.50 -21.99
CA PHE A 223 10.03 3.05 -22.96
C PHE A 223 9.34 2.62 -24.25
N SER A 224 9.98 2.91 -25.37
CA SER A 224 9.60 2.47 -26.70
C SER A 224 9.87 0.97 -26.90
N LEU A 225 10.82 0.38 -26.17
CA LEU A 225 10.95 -1.09 -26.16
C LEU A 225 9.65 -1.73 -25.72
N ASP A 226 9.20 -2.69 -26.52
CA ASP A 226 8.09 -3.56 -26.17
C ASP A 226 8.57 -4.78 -25.39
N LEU A 227 8.65 -4.66 -24.06
CA LEU A 227 8.99 -5.76 -23.16
C LEU A 227 7.75 -6.50 -22.64
N GLY A 228 6.54 -6.04 -23.02
CA GLY A 228 5.26 -6.52 -22.49
C GLY A 228 4.21 -6.87 -23.55
N GLY A 229 4.55 -6.81 -24.84
CA GLY A 229 3.63 -7.10 -25.95
C GLY A 229 2.58 -6.02 -26.23
N MET A 230 2.75 -4.80 -25.70
CA MET A 230 1.79 -3.70 -25.80
C MET A 230 2.33 -2.49 -26.58
N GLY A 231 3.42 -2.67 -27.33
CA GLY A 231 4.05 -1.63 -28.16
C GLY A 231 4.78 -0.53 -27.40
N ARG A 232 4.65 -0.46 -26.07
CA ARG A 232 5.48 0.36 -25.17
C ARG A 232 5.55 -0.29 -23.79
N THR A 233 6.64 -0.05 -23.08
CA THR A 233 6.77 -0.49 -21.68
C THR A 233 6.54 0.68 -20.74
N LEU A 234 5.49 0.60 -19.93
CA LEU A 234 5.25 1.51 -18.80
C LEU A 234 5.65 0.82 -17.51
N LEU A 235 6.46 1.48 -16.69
CA LEU A 235 6.73 1.00 -15.33
C LEU A 235 5.71 1.57 -14.34
N PHE A 236 5.10 2.71 -14.65
CA PHE A 236 4.07 3.33 -13.85
C PHE A 236 2.85 3.65 -14.72
N GLU A 237 1.67 3.41 -14.17
CA GLU A 237 0.38 3.54 -14.85
C GLU A 237 -0.61 4.29 -13.94
N GLY A 238 -1.61 4.93 -14.54
CA GLY A 238 -2.62 5.69 -13.82
C GLY A 238 -2.66 7.16 -14.24
N GLU A 239 -3.42 7.94 -13.47
CA GLU A 239 -3.58 9.38 -13.66
C GLU A 239 -2.43 10.14 -12.96
N PRO A 240 -2.19 11.42 -13.32
CA PRO A 240 -1.26 12.27 -12.59
C PRO A 240 -1.58 12.31 -11.08
N ASP A 241 -0.52 12.31 -10.25
CA ASP A 241 -0.58 12.21 -8.78
C ASP A 241 -1.16 10.89 -8.23
N HIS A 242 -1.43 9.92 -9.11
CA HIS A 242 -1.95 8.60 -8.79
C HIS A 242 -1.25 7.49 -9.59
N LEU A 243 -0.01 7.74 -10.05
CA LEU A 243 0.77 6.73 -10.75
C LEU A 243 1.16 5.60 -9.80
N VAL A 244 0.82 4.37 -10.19
CA VAL A 244 1.14 3.14 -9.46
C VAL A 244 2.05 2.24 -10.31
N PRO A 245 2.88 1.37 -9.69
CA PRO A 245 3.67 0.40 -10.44
C PRO A 245 2.78 -0.48 -11.33
N ALA A 246 3.17 -0.66 -12.58
CA ALA A 246 2.43 -1.49 -13.53
C ALA A 246 2.35 -2.95 -13.03
N ALA A 247 1.14 -3.53 -13.05
CA ALA A 247 0.91 -4.90 -12.59
C ALA A 247 1.32 -5.91 -13.68
N SER A 248 2.63 -6.05 -13.92
CA SER A 248 3.19 -6.94 -14.94
C SER A 248 4.29 -7.84 -14.41
N GLU A 249 4.05 -9.15 -14.45
CA GLU A 249 4.99 -10.19 -14.04
C GLU A 249 6.28 -10.14 -14.86
N ALA A 250 6.20 -9.90 -16.17
CA ALA A 250 7.36 -9.78 -17.04
C ALA A 250 8.31 -8.64 -16.61
N LEU A 251 7.78 -7.53 -16.09
CA LEU A 251 8.57 -6.41 -15.59
C LEU A 251 9.24 -6.75 -14.25
N ILE A 252 8.55 -7.51 -13.40
CA ILE A 252 9.07 -8.02 -12.12
C ILE A 252 10.22 -9.01 -12.37
N GLU A 253 9.98 -10.05 -13.17
CA GLU A 253 10.98 -11.06 -13.53
C GLU A 253 12.21 -10.45 -14.20
N SER A 254 12.00 -9.42 -15.02
CA SER A 254 13.08 -8.67 -15.68
C SER A 254 13.81 -7.69 -14.77
N ASN A 255 13.46 -7.62 -13.48
CA ASN A 255 14.01 -6.70 -12.48
C ASN A 255 13.91 -5.22 -12.86
N LEU A 256 12.87 -4.84 -13.62
CA LEU A 256 12.77 -3.46 -14.13
C LEU A 256 12.36 -2.45 -13.06
N PHE A 257 11.65 -2.86 -12.02
CA PHE A 257 11.39 -2.00 -10.86
C PHE A 257 12.65 -1.73 -10.04
N ARG A 258 13.57 -2.71 -9.95
CA ARG A 258 14.89 -2.51 -9.36
C ARG A 258 15.72 -1.53 -10.19
N VAL A 259 15.67 -1.66 -11.52
CA VAL A 259 16.29 -0.70 -12.46
C VAL A 259 15.70 0.70 -12.27
N ALA A 260 14.38 0.83 -12.14
CA ALA A 260 13.72 2.11 -11.88
C ALA A 260 14.16 2.74 -10.55
N GLY A 261 14.25 1.94 -9.47
CA GLY A 261 14.77 2.40 -8.19
C GLY A 261 16.20 2.94 -8.30
N ARG A 262 17.08 2.22 -9.02
CA ARG A 262 18.45 2.68 -9.30
C ARG A 262 18.48 3.97 -10.12
N MET A 263 17.63 4.07 -11.16
CA MET A 263 17.48 5.26 -11.98
C MET A 263 17.07 6.48 -11.14
N LEU A 264 16.02 6.35 -10.32
CA LEU A 264 15.54 7.39 -9.41
C LEU A 264 16.62 7.85 -8.44
N ALA A 265 17.27 6.91 -7.75
CA ALA A 265 18.32 7.21 -6.79
C ALA A 265 19.53 7.87 -7.46
N HIS A 266 19.98 7.34 -8.60
CA HIS A 266 21.14 7.86 -9.33
C HIS A 266 20.88 9.29 -9.85
N THR A 267 19.67 9.57 -10.33
CA THR A 267 19.30 10.94 -10.71
C THR A 267 19.25 11.88 -9.51
N PHE A 268 18.74 11.43 -8.36
CA PHE A 268 18.76 12.22 -7.12
C PHE A 268 20.20 12.53 -6.65
N LEU A 269 21.11 11.55 -6.70
CA LEU A 269 22.52 11.73 -6.32
C LEU A 269 23.23 12.82 -7.15
N HIS A 270 22.84 12.97 -8.42
CA HIS A 270 23.46 13.91 -9.36
C HIS A 270 22.61 15.16 -9.64
N ASP A 271 21.72 15.54 -8.72
CA ASP A 271 20.89 16.77 -8.85
C ASP A 271 20.06 16.84 -10.15
N GLY A 272 19.67 15.69 -10.68
CA GLY A 272 18.85 15.61 -11.88
C GLY A 272 17.35 15.79 -11.62
N PRO A 273 16.52 15.65 -12.67
CA PRO A 273 15.07 15.80 -12.54
C PRO A 273 14.43 14.70 -11.68
N HIS A 274 13.20 14.93 -11.24
CA HIS A 274 12.46 14.00 -10.38
C HIS A 274 11.31 13.36 -11.15
N VAL A 275 10.98 12.11 -10.83
CA VAL A 275 9.67 11.55 -11.21
C VAL A 275 8.62 12.25 -10.35
N THR A 276 7.56 12.71 -11.00
CA THR A 276 6.41 13.35 -10.35
C THR A 276 5.14 12.55 -10.61
N GLY A 277 4.18 12.69 -9.70
CA GLY A 277 2.85 12.11 -9.86
C GLY A 277 2.67 10.69 -9.35
N LEU A 278 3.60 10.16 -8.53
CA LEU A 278 3.41 8.87 -7.86
C LEU A 278 2.28 8.96 -6.83
N SER A 279 1.50 7.87 -6.72
CA SER A 279 0.43 7.75 -5.73
C SER A 279 0.98 7.90 -4.30
N PRO A 280 0.34 8.71 -3.44
CA PRO A 280 0.70 8.81 -2.02
C PRO A 280 0.64 7.47 -1.29
N ALA A 281 -0.28 6.58 -1.67
CA ALA A 281 -0.39 5.24 -1.09
C ALA A 281 0.84 4.38 -1.43
N VAL A 282 1.34 4.48 -2.67
CA VAL A 282 2.57 3.80 -3.10
C VAL A 282 3.78 4.34 -2.35
N ILE A 283 3.88 5.66 -2.18
CA ILE A 283 4.96 6.29 -1.40
C ILE A 283 4.94 5.79 0.05
N HIS A 284 3.77 5.74 0.69
CA HIS A 284 3.61 5.23 2.06
C HIS A 284 4.14 3.80 2.21
N VAL A 285 3.74 2.89 1.31
CA VAL A 285 4.20 1.49 1.34
C VAL A 285 5.69 1.36 1.02
N LEU A 286 6.20 2.15 0.06
CA LEU A 286 7.61 2.13 -0.33
C LEU A 286 8.54 2.46 0.85
N PHE A 287 8.13 3.36 1.74
CA PHE A 287 8.89 3.75 2.93
C PHE A 287 8.43 3.02 4.21
N ASN A 288 8.15 1.72 4.07
CA ASN A 288 7.83 0.80 5.17
C ASN A 288 6.55 1.12 5.96
N GLY A 289 5.67 1.96 5.41
CA GLY A 289 4.33 2.13 5.93
C GLY A 289 3.52 0.84 5.78
N ASP A 290 2.71 0.54 6.79
CA ASP A 290 1.80 -0.61 6.75
C ASP A 290 0.82 -0.49 5.55
N PRO A 291 0.78 -1.46 4.63
CA PRO A 291 -0.17 -1.48 3.52
C PRO A 291 -1.62 -1.38 3.97
N GLU A 292 -1.98 -1.91 5.16
CA GLU A 292 -3.35 -1.83 5.68
C GLU A 292 -3.74 -0.41 6.12
N MET A 293 -2.75 0.46 6.36
CA MET A 293 -2.95 1.85 6.76
C MET A 293 -2.86 2.82 5.57
N ALA A 294 -2.49 2.34 4.39
CA ALA A 294 -2.40 3.17 3.19
C ALA A 294 -3.80 3.65 2.78
N THR A 295 -3.94 4.97 2.61
CA THR A 295 -5.19 5.55 2.11
C THR A 295 -5.21 5.47 0.58
N VAL A 296 -5.90 4.46 0.04
CA VAL A 296 -6.07 4.26 -1.41
C VAL A 296 -7.36 4.92 -1.89
N VAL A 297 -7.26 5.73 -2.94
CA VAL A 297 -8.40 6.37 -3.61
C VAL A 297 -8.69 5.70 -4.95
N THR A 298 -9.85 6.00 -5.54
CA THR A 298 -10.31 5.43 -6.81
C THR A 298 -9.35 5.70 -7.97
N GLU A 299 -8.69 6.85 -7.95
CA GLU A 299 -7.75 7.32 -8.95
C GLU A 299 -6.44 6.50 -8.95
N ASP A 300 -6.07 5.90 -7.81
CA ASP A 300 -4.92 4.98 -7.69
C ASP A 300 -5.14 3.66 -8.44
N CYS A 301 -6.38 3.35 -8.84
CA CYS A 301 -6.67 2.18 -9.66
C CYS A 301 -6.56 2.55 -11.15
N PRO A 302 -5.53 2.09 -11.89
CA PRO A 302 -5.37 2.43 -13.31
C PRO A 302 -6.42 1.76 -14.20
N ASP A 303 -7.05 0.67 -13.74
CA ASP A 303 -8.09 -0.04 -14.48
C ASP A 303 -9.44 0.72 -14.39
N LEU A 304 -9.85 1.30 -15.51
CA LEU A 304 -11.09 2.08 -15.63
C LEU A 304 -12.35 1.26 -15.35
N HIS A 305 -12.34 -0.04 -15.63
CA HIS A 305 -13.48 -0.91 -15.38
C HIS A 305 -13.62 -1.20 -13.88
N ILE A 306 -12.52 -1.54 -13.21
CA ILE A 306 -12.49 -1.73 -11.76
C ILE A 306 -12.88 -0.43 -11.05
N ARG A 307 -12.34 0.71 -11.48
CA ARG A 307 -12.72 2.04 -10.97
C ARG A 307 -14.22 2.28 -11.07
N SER A 308 -14.80 2.03 -12.25
CA SER A 308 -16.25 2.17 -12.47
C SER A 308 -17.07 1.26 -11.56
N ILE A 309 -16.60 0.03 -11.30
CA ILE A 309 -17.26 -0.90 -10.37
C ILE A 309 -17.22 -0.35 -8.93
N ILE A 310 -16.05 0.12 -8.48
CA ILE A 310 -15.88 0.71 -7.14
C ILE A 310 -16.82 1.90 -6.95
N GLU A 311 -16.83 2.84 -7.91
CA GLU A 311 -17.70 4.01 -7.89
C GLU A 311 -19.18 3.63 -7.85
N LEU A 312 -19.59 2.61 -8.61
CA LEU A 312 -20.95 2.11 -8.64
C LEU A 312 -21.36 1.46 -7.30
N VAL A 313 -20.48 0.69 -6.66
CA VAL A 313 -20.72 0.08 -5.35
C VAL A 313 -20.89 1.16 -4.28
N ILE A 314 -19.97 2.13 -4.23
CA ILE A 314 -20.04 3.26 -3.30
C ILE A 314 -21.32 4.05 -3.57
N GLY A 315 -21.56 4.45 -4.82
CA GLY A 315 -22.73 5.23 -5.24
C GLY A 315 -24.07 4.59 -4.87
N ARG A 316 -24.22 3.27 -5.06
CA ARG A 316 -25.45 2.52 -4.72
C ARG A 316 -25.76 2.51 -3.22
N THR A 317 -24.76 2.64 -2.36
CA THR A 317 -24.91 2.58 -0.89
C THR A 317 -24.89 3.96 -0.22
N MET A 318 -24.47 5.01 -0.94
CA MET A 318 -24.33 6.35 -0.38
C MET A 318 -25.62 6.91 0.24
N ARG A 319 -26.80 6.57 -0.30
CA ARG A 319 -28.07 7.05 0.27
C ARG A 319 -28.33 6.42 1.64
N GLN A 320 -28.07 5.13 1.77
CA GLN A 320 -28.20 4.33 2.99
C GLN A 320 -27.16 4.80 4.03
N ILE A 321 -25.92 5.03 3.62
CA ILE A 321 -24.86 5.58 4.48
C ILE A 321 -25.23 6.99 4.98
N LYS A 322 -25.80 7.84 4.12
CA LYS A 322 -26.29 9.17 4.52
C LYS A 322 -27.44 9.08 5.53
N GLN A 323 -28.35 8.12 5.38
CA GLN A 323 -29.42 7.87 6.36
C GLN A 323 -28.85 7.38 7.70
N LEU A 324 -27.90 6.44 7.68
CA LEU A 324 -27.21 5.98 8.89
C LEU A 324 -26.50 7.13 9.61
N ARG A 325 -25.74 7.94 8.87
CA ARG A 325 -25.10 9.16 9.38
C ARG A 325 -26.12 10.12 9.98
N LYS A 326 -27.31 10.25 9.38
CA LYS A 326 -28.38 11.09 9.93
C LYS A 326 -28.86 10.54 11.27
N GLY A 327 -29.11 9.24 11.40
CA GLY A 327 -29.46 8.61 12.68
C GLY A 327 -28.42 8.87 13.77
N LEU A 328 -27.12 8.74 13.45
CA LEU A 328 -26.02 9.07 14.37
C LEU A 328 -25.99 10.55 14.78
N LYS A 329 -26.40 11.45 13.88
CA LYS A 329 -26.54 12.88 14.18
C LYS A 329 -27.76 13.15 15.05
N ASP A 330 -28.88 12.49 14.79
CA ASP A 330 -30.15 12.68 15.51
C ASP A 330 -30.01 12.30 17.00
N VAL A 331 -29.14 11.35 17.34
CA VAL A 331 -28.78 10.98 18.73
C VAL A 331 -27.52 11.69 19.26
N MET A 332 -27.01 12.70 18.55
CA MET A 332 -25.91 13.57 18.96
C MET A 332 -24.54 12.90 19.20
N VAL A 333 -24.30 11.69 18.69
CA VAL A 333 -22.98 11.03 18.80
C VAL A 333 -22.01 11.45 17.69
N TRP A 334 -22.51 11.98 16.57
CA TRP A 334 -21.69 12.37 15.43
C TRP A 334 -20.53 13.34 15.75
N PRO A 335 -20.69 14.40 16.57
CA PRO A 335 -19.58 15.30 16.91
C PRO A 335 -18.41 14.57 17.58
N LEU A 336 -18.68 13.59 18.45
CA LEU A 336 -17.65 12.76 19.06
C LEU A 336 -16.91 11.94 17.99
N LEU A 337 -17.64 11.19 17.18
CA LEU A 337 -17.06 10.32 16.14
C LEU A 337 -16.22 11.10 15.11
N ALA A 338 -16.66 12.31 14.75
CA ALA A 338 -15.93 13.17 13.81
C ALA A 338 -14.68 13.79 14.42
N SER A 339 -14.69 14.08 15.72
CA SER A 339 -13.56 14.71 16.43
C SER A 339 -12.57 13.67 16.96
N ARG A 340 -13.02 12.43 17.16
CA ARG A 340 -12.27 11.32 17.73
C ARG A 340 -12.44 10.04 16.90
N PRO A 341 -11.61 9.86 15.84
CA PRO A 341 -11.64 8.67 15.01
C PRO A 341 -11.31 7.38 15.78
N ASP A 342 -10.54 7.47 16.87
CA ASP A 342 -10.17 6.36 17.74
C ASP A 342 -11.36 5.73 18.48
N VAL A 343 -12.49 6.44 18.59
CA VAL A 343 -13.74 5.93 19.17
C VAL A 343 -14.57 5.15 18.16
N VAL A 344 -14.35 5.35 16.85
CA VAL A 344 -15.14 4.70 15.79
C VAL A 344 -15.12 3.16 15.89
N PRO A 345 -13.97 2.50 16.16
CA PRO A 345 -13.95 1.04 16.36
C PRO A 345 -14.76 0.54 17.56
N LEU A 346 -15.01 1.39 18.57
CA LEU A 346 -15.87 0.99 19.71
C LEU A 346 -17.35 0.89 19.31
N LEU A 347 -17.77 1.71 18.34
CA LEU A 347 -19.14 1.70 17.80
C LEU A 347 -19.29 0.70 16.63
N PHE A 348 -18.23 0.51 15.85
CA PHE A 348 -18.17 -0.38 14.70
C PHE A 348 -16.97 -1.34 14.81
N PRO A 349 -16.98 -2.27 15.78
CA PRO A 349 -15.86 -3.18 15.99
C PRO A 349 -15.71 -4.17 14.84
N LYS A 350 -14.47 -4.61 14.58
CA LYS A 350 -14.25 -5.70 13.63
C LYS A 350 -14.71 -7.02 14.28
N MET A 351 -15.37 -7.88 13.51
CA MET A 351 -15.76 -9.22 13.99
C MET A 351 -14.57 -10.03 14.53
N ALA A 352 -13.38 -9.85 13.95
CA ALA A 352 -12.17 -10.53 14.40
C ALA A 352 -11.70 -10.08 15.79
N GLU A 353 -12.05 -8.86 16.21
CA GLU A 353 -11.72 -8.27 17.52
C GLU A 353 -12.72 -8.71 18.60
N MET A 354 -13.86 -9.30 18.23
CA MET A 354 -14.88 -9.82 19.15
C MET A 354 -14.56 -11.23 19.69
N GLN A 355 -13.28 -11.55 19.89
CA GLN A 355 -12.86 -12.85 20.44
C GLN A 355 -12.73 -12.78 21.95
N PHE A 356 -13.53 -13.59 22.66
CA PHE A 356 -13.32 -13.86 24.08
C PHE A 356 -12.19 -14.85 24.29
N THR A 357 -11.25 -14.49 25.16
CA THR A 357 -10.24 -15.41 25.69
C THR A 357 -10.64 -15.86 27.10
N PRO A 358 -10.21 -17.05 27.56
CA PRO A 358 -10.46 -17.50 28.93
C PRO A 358 -10.01 -16.50 29.99
N GLN A 359 -8.84 -15.88 29.78
CA GLN A 359 -8.24 -14.93 30.72
C GLN A 359 -9.12 -13.71 30.93
N MET A 360 -9.72 -13.17 29.86
CA MET A 360 -10.62 -12.02 29.96
C MET A 360 -11.79 -12.27 30.90
N LEU A 361 -12.38 -13.47 30.88
CA LEU A 361 -13.48 -13.83 31.78
C LEU A 361 -12.96 -14.09 33.19
N LEU A 362 -11.91 -14.90 33.34
CA LEU A 362 -11.38 -15.32 34.64
C LEU A 362 -10.91 -14.13 35.50
N GLU A 363 -10.36 -13.08 34.90
CA GLU A 363 -9.95 -11.84 35.59
C GLU A 363 -11.13 -11.04 36.17
N LYS A 364 -12.34 -11.24 35.64
CA LYS A 364 -13.55 -10.53 36.09
C LYS A 364 -14.35 -11.31 37.12
N ILE A 365 -14.03 -12.59 37.36
CA ILE A 365 -14.81 -13.44 38.25
C ILE A 365 -14.47 -13.15 39.72
N THR A 366 -15.48 -12.73 40.46
CA THR A 366 -15.51 -12.78 41.93
C THR A 366 -15.94 -14.18 42.36
N TRP A 367 -14.97 -14.95 42.84
CA TRP A 367 -15.18 -16.31 43.33
C TRP A 367 -15.80 -16.29 44.75
N PRO A 368 -16.58 -17.32 45.12
CA PRO A 368 -17.09 -17.47 46.49
C PRO A 368 -15.95 -17.50 47.51
N VAL A 369 -16.10 -16.82 48.66
CA VAL A 369 -15.09 -16.70 49.73
C VAL A 369 -15.56 -17.44 50.99
N GLU A 370 -14.60 -17.96 51.76
CA GLU A 370 -14.73 -18.92 52.88
C GLU A 370 -15.32 -18.37 54.21
N ASP A 371 -15.66 -17.07 54.32
CA ASP A 371 -15.81 -16.39 55.62
C ASP A 371 -17.22 -15.82 55.92
N SER A 372 -18.29 -16.28 55.26
CA SER A 372 -19.64 -15.91 55.72
C SER A 372 -20.17 -16.98 56.67
N ASP A 373 -20.52 -16.60 57.90
CA ASP A 373 -21.13 -17.45 58.96
C ASP A 373 -22.47 -18.15 58.55
N ASP A 374 -22.85 -18.08 57.28
CA ASP A 374 -24.05 -18.62 56.65
C ASP A 374 -23.71 -19.63 55.51
N GLU A 375 -22.65 -20.44 55.63
CA GLU A 375 -22.28 -21.41 54.56
C GLU A 375 -23.26 -22.60 54.47
N ASP A 376 -24.10 -22.59 53.43
CA ASP A 376 -24.98 -23.73 53.07
C ASP A 376 -24.21 -24.96 52.54
N PHE A 377 -22.92 -24.84 52.18
CA PHE A 377 -22.13 -25.90 51.52
C PHE A 377 -20.67 -25.95 51.98
N ASP A 378 -20.08 -27.16 52.00
CA ASP A 378 -18.68 -27.37 52.43
C ASP A 378 -17.62 -26.84 51.43
N LEU A 379 -16.44 -26.50 51.97
CA LEU A 379 -15.31 -25.97 51.22
C LEU A 379 -14.85 -26.89 50.07
N ASP A 380 -14.83 -28.21 50.28
CA ASP A 380 -14.46 -29.20 49.24
C ASP A 380 -15.37 -29.08 48.01
N THR A 381 -16.66 -28.93 48.25
CA THR A 381 -17.68 -28.80 47.20
C THR A 381 -17.54 -27.46 46.48
N THR A 382 -17.35 -26.36 47.21
CA THR A 382 -17.11 -25.04 46.60
C THR A 382 -15.85 -25.04 45.73
N CYS A 383 -14.72 -25.57 46.22
CA CYS A 383 -13.48 -25.68 45.44
C CYS A 383 -13.65 -26.59 44.20
N ARG A 384 -14.36 -27.72 44.34
CA ARG A 384 -14.60 -28.64 43.21
C ARG A 384 -15.42 -27.98 42.10
N ILE A 385 -16.55 -27.36 42.44
CA ILE A 385 -17.47 -26.77 41.46
C ILE A 385 -16.85 -25.54 40.78
N THR A 386 -16.19 -24.67 41.55
CA THR A 386 -15.46 -23.52 40.98
C THR A 386 -14.28 -23.97 40.11
N GLY A 387 -13.59 -25.05 40.50
CA GLY A 387 -12.56 -25.71 39.69
C GLY A 387 -13.11 -26.25 38.36
N PHE A 388 -14.30 -26.86 38.36
CA PHE A 388 -14.95 -27.29 37.12
C PHE A 388 -15.33 -26.12 36.21
N LEU A 389 -15.84 -25.01 36.76
CA LEU A 389 -16.12 -23.81 35.97
C LEU A 389 -14.83 -23.25 35.36
N ARG A 390 -13.76 -23.13 36.14
CA ARG A 390 -12.45 -22.66 35.65
C ARG A 390 -11.95 -23.54 34.51
N MET A 391 -11.96 -24.86 34.69
CA MET A 391 -11.56 -25.82 33.65
C MET A 391 -12.40 -25.68 32.37
N PHE A 392 -13.71 -25.49 32.51
CA PHE A 392 -14.60 -25.22 31.36
C PHE A 392 -14.21 -23.94 30.62
N ILE A 393 -13.96 -22.84 31.35
CA ILE A 393 -13.58 -21.56 30.74
C ILE A 393 -12.22 -21.69 30.03
N GLU A 394 -11.24 -22.35 30.65
CA GLU A 394 -9.89 -22.52 30.09
C GLU A 394 -9.85 -23.40 28.82
N THR A 395 -10.80 -24.32 28.68
CA THR A 395 -10.86 -25.27 27.55
C THR A 395 -11.89 -24.89 26.48
N ALA A 396 -12.75 -23.90 26.75
CA ALA A 396 -13.81 -23.48 25.86
C ALA A 396 -13.31 -22.67 24.65
N SER A 397 -14.02 -22.84 23.53
CA SER A 397 -13.83 -21.99 22.35
C SER A 397 -14.37 -20.58 22.59
N SER A 398 -13.88 -19.58 21.85
CA SER A 398 -14.36 -18.20 21.95
C SER A 398 -15.88 -18.07 21.80
N GLY A 399 -16.49 -18.83 20.87
CA GLY A 399 -17.95 -18.85 20.69
C GLY A 399 -18.69 -19.49 21.88
N THR A 400 -18.10 -20.49 22.52
CA THR A 400 -18.65 -21.08 23.75
C THR A 400 -18.58 -20.09 24.92
N LEU A 401 -17.49 -19.30 25.01
CA LEU A 401 -17.35 -18.25 26.02
C LEU A 401 -18.36 -17.12 25.80
N ALA A 402 -18.61 -16.71 24.55
CA ALA A 402 -19.66 -15.73 24.22
C ALA A 402 -21.06 -16.23 24.62
N GLN A 403 -21.35 -17.52 24.39
CA GLN A 403 -22.60 -18.15 24.84
C GLN A 403 -22.70 -18.22 26.36
N LEU A 404 -21.60 -18.56 27.05
CA LEU A 404 -21.54 -18.56 28.51
C LEU A 404 -21.80 -17.17 29.06
N LEU A 405 -21.18 -16.13 28.50
CA LEU A 405 -21.36 -14.75 28.91
C LEU A 405 -22.81 -14.29 28.65
N THR A 406 -23.36 -14.59 27.48
CA THR A 406 -24.77 -14.30 27.17
C THR A 406 -25.73 -14.99 28.14
N PHE A 407 -25.46 -16.25 28.50
CA PHE A 407 -26.24 -16.96 29.50
C PHE A 407 -26.11 -16.29 30.88
N TRP A 408 -24.90 -15.91 31.27
CA TRP A 408 -24.58 -15.34 32.59
C TRP A 408 -25.19 -13.94 32.77
N VAL A 409 -25.01 -13.05 31.81
CA VAL A 409 -25.30 -11.61 31.95
C VAL A 409 -26.30 -11.06 30.93
N GLY A 410 -26.74 -11.87 29.96
CA GLY A 410 -27.78 -11.51 28.99
C GLY A 410 -27.31 -10.77 27.73
N TRP A 411 -26.00 -10.63 27.54
CA TRP A 411 -25.35 -9.93 26.41
C TRP A 411 -23.90 -10.37 26.23
N GLU A 412 -23.34 -10.17 25.03
CA GLU A 412 -21.94 -10.46 24.69
C GLU A 412 -21.01 -9.27 25.01
N MET A 413 -21.24 -8.60 26.14
CA MET A 413 -20.41 -7.50 26.64
C MET A 413 -19.90 -7.87 28.03
N LEU A 414 -18.58 -7.84 28.20
CA LEU A 414 -17.94 -8.23 29.46
C LEU A 414 -18.16 -7.12 30.52
N PRO A 415 -18.87 -7.39 31.62
CA PRO A 415 -19.06 -6.41 32.68
C PRO A 415 -17.79 -6.21 33.51
N PRO A 416 -17.77 -5.19 34.40
CA PRO A 416 -16.67 -4.97 35.33
C PRO A 416 -16.43 -6.15 36.28
N GLU A 417 -17.47 -6.91 36.61
CA GLU A 417 -17.44 -8.00 37.59
C GLU A 417 -18.40 -9.13 37.17
N LEU A 418 -18.04 -10.38 37.46
CA LEU A 418 -18.86 -11.57 37.25
C LEU A 418 -18.92 -12.35 38.57
N ARG A 419 -20.11 -12.63 39.11
CA ARG A 419 -20.26 -13.28 40.41
C ARG A 419 -20.60 -14.76 40.25
N VAL A 420 -19.95 -15.62 41.03
CA VAL A 420 -20.27 -17.05 41.08
C VAL A 420 -20.86 -17.38 42.44
N GLU A 421 -21.97 -18.11 42.45
CA GLU A 421 -22.61 -18.62 43.66
C GLU A 421 -22.81 -20.14 43.56
N ILE A 422 -22.63 -20.85 44.66
CA ILE A 422 -22.99 -22.27 44.76
C ILE A 422 -24.45 -22.36 45.19
N SER A 423 -25.19 -23.28 44.58
CA SER A 423 -26.63 -23.43 44.81
C SER A 423 -27.03 -24.90 44.97
N GLY A 424 -28.14 -25.13 45.67
CA GLY A 424 -28.77 -26.47 45.79
C GLY A 424 -29.62 -26.88 44.59
N GLY A 425 -29.56 -26.13 43.48
CA GLY A 425 -30.35 -26.39 42.28
C GLY A 425 -29.95 -27.66 41.54
N THR A 426 -30.68 -28.00 40.48
CA THR A 426 -30.41 -29.18 39.62
C THR A 426 -29.64 -28.84 38.36
N LEU A 427 -29.74 -27.61 37.86
CA LEU A 427 -29.06 -27.13 36.65
C LEU A 427 -28.40 -25.78 36.92
N PRO A 428 -27.32 -25.45 36.20
CA PRO A 428 -26.78 -24.09 36.19
C PRO A 428 -27.86 -23.08 35.81
N THR A 429 -27.94 -21.99 36.57
CA THR A 429 -28.89 -20.88 36.34
C THR A 429 -28.17 -19.54 36.42
N SER A 430 -28.75 -18.50 35.85
CA SER A 430 -28.18 -17.16 35.88
C SER A 430 -29.18 -16.14 36.39
N SER A 431 -28.67 -15.21 37.19
CA SER A 431 -29.37 -13.99 37.57
C SER A 431 -28.76 -12.84 36.79
N THR A 432 -29.15 -12.68 35.53
CA THR A 432 -28.50 -11.74 34.59
C THR A 432 -28.47 -10.30 35.09
N CYS A 433 -29.54 -9.83 35.75
CA CYS A 433 -29.62 -8.50 36.37
C CYS A 433 -28.58 -8.26 37.49
N PHE A 434 -28.06 -9.33 38.08
CA PHE A 434 -27.10 -9.30 39.18
C PHE A 434 -25.72 -9.82 38.76
N GLU A 435 -25.55 -10.14 37.48
CA GLU A 435 -24.31 -10.66 36.92
C GLU A 435 -23.82 -11.92 37.66
N THR A 436 -24.75 -12.73 38.17
CA THR A 436 -24.47 -13.91 39.00
C THR A 436 -24.78 -15.22 38.27
N LEU A 437 -23.80 -16.12 38.23
CA LEU A 437 -23.94 -17.51 37.78
C LEU A 437 -24.06 -18.44 38.99
N LYS A 438 -25.18 -19.15 39.06
CA LYS A 438 -25.49 -20.10 40.13
C LYS A 438 -25.18 -21.51 39.67
N LEU A 439 -24.25 -22.18 40.35
CA LEU A 439 -23.76 -23.51 40.01
C LEU A 439 -24.26 -24.56 41.01
N PRO A 440 -24.83 -25.68 40.56
CA PRO A 440 -25.26 -26.74 41.45
C PRO A 440 -24.13 -27.46 42.21
N ALA A 441 -24.28 -27.60 43.52
CA ALA A 441 -23.30 -28.24 44.41
C ALA A 441 -23.13 -29.76 44.18
N HIS A 442 -24.14 -30.42 43.60
CA HIS A 442 -24.23 -31.88 43.57
C HIS A 442 -23.30 -32.56 42.55
N PHE A 443 -22.69 -31.82 41.62
CA PHE A 443 -21.78 -32.41 40.64
C PHE A 443 -20.49 -32.92 41.29
N LYS A 444 -20.18 -34.20 41.05
CA LYS A 444 -18.93 -34.85 41.52
C LYS A 444 -17.92 -35.08 40.40
N ILE A 445 -18.38 -35.12 39.14
CA ILE A 445 -17.57 -35.42 37.96
C ILE A 445 -17.70 -34.26 36.96
N TYR A 446 -16.57 -33.84 36.39
CA TYR A 446 -16.50 -32.72 35.45
C TYR A 446 -17.42 -32.93 34.23
N MET A 447 -17.45 -34.13 33.64
CA MET A 447 -18.26 -34.40 32.44
C MET A 447 -19.76 -34.17 32.65
N ASP A 448 -20.28 -34.46 33.84
CA ASP A 448 -21.69 -34.23 34.16
C ASP A 448 -21.99 -32.74 34.31
N PHE A 449 -21.07 -32.01 34.97
CA PHE A 449 -21.13 -30.55 35.09
C PHE A 449 -21.07 -29.88 33.71
N GLU A 450 -20.09 -30.25 32.89
CA GLU A 450 -19.90 -29.72 31.53
C GLU A 450 -21.15 -29.94 30.70
N LYS A 451 -21.70 -31.16 30.70
CA LYS A 451 -22.92 -31.47 29.95
C LYS A 451 -24.11 -30.63 30.39
N ALA A 452 -24.28 -30.41 31.70
CA ALA A 452 -25.35 -29.58 32.24
C ALA A 452 -25.15 -28.09 31.90
N LEU A 453 -23.92 -27.58 32.01
CA LEU A 453 -23.60 -26.18 31.68
C LEU A 453 -23.76 -25.92 30.18
N VAL A 454 -23.29 -26.81 29.32
CA VAL A 454 -23.48 -26.73 27.87
C VAL A 454 -24.95 -26.77 27.50
N ALA A 455 -25.77 -27.57 28.20
CA ALA A 455 -27.21 -27.58 27.99
C ALA A 455 -27.84 -26.24 28.41
N ALA A 456 -27.43 -25.67 29.54
CA ALA A 456 -27.93 -24.39 30.05
C ALA A 456 -27.60 -23.22 29.11
N ILE A 457 -26.34 -23.09 28.67
CA ILE A 457 -25.93 -22.00 27.76
C ILE A 457 -26.58 -22.10 26.37
N LYS A 458 -27.00 -23.30 25.95
CA LYS A 458 -27.73 -23.53 24.69
C LYS A 458 -29.24 -23.33 24.82
N SER A 459 -29.77 -23.32 26.04
CA SER A 459 -31.18 -23.03 26.29
C SER A 459 -31.40 -21.52 26.16
N THR A 460 -31.93 -21.12 25.01
CA THR A 460 -32.09 -19.72 24.62
C THR A 460 -33.22 -19.05 25.39
N GLY A 461 -32.89 -18.25 26.40
CA GLY A 461 -33.82 -17.29 27.01
C GLY A 461 -33.40 -16.82 28.40
N PHE A 462 -32.70 -15.68 28.49
CA PHE A 462 -32.51 -14.85 29.71
C PHE A 462 -32.53 -15.57 31.08
N GLY A 463 -31.86 -16.71 31.24
CA GLY A 463 -31.84 -17.44 32.51
C GLY A 463 -33.22 -17.79 33.10
N LEU A 464 -34.30 -17.77 32.31
CA LEU A 464 -35.65 -18.10 32.76
C LEU A 464 -35.87 -19.61 32.57
N VAL A 465 -35.65 -20.36 33.66
CA VAL A 465 -36.22 -21.72 33.81
C VAL A 465 -37.57 -21.62 34.47
#